data_AF-A0A2N1XZD5-F1
#
_entry.id   AF-A0A2N1XZD5-F1
#
_cell.length_a   1.000
_cell.length_b   1.000
_cell.length_c   1.000
_cell.angle_alpha   90.00
_cell.angle_beta   90.00
_cell.angle_gamma   90.00
#
_symmetry.space_group_name_H-M   'P 1'
#
loop_
_entity.id
_entity.type
_entity.pdbx_description
1 polymer ?
#
loop_
_entity_poly.entity_id
_entity_poly.type
_entity_poly.pdbx_seq_one_letter_code
_entity_poly.pdbx_strand_id
1 'polypeptide(L)'
;MKIVSQSFTPGGVIASDFAMGKPVGDSFGFAGNRNPQLTFSEVPAAARSLVLLCVDPDVPTVAEMVGKAGVEIPVDQPRGDFVHWLMIDIAADCREIAAGACSDGVTARGK
;
A
#
# COMPACT_ATOMS: atom_id res chain seq x y z
N MET A 1 -11.92 -17.60 -3.04
CA MET A 1 -10.97 -16.61 -3.55
C MET A 1 -10.00 -16.25 -2.45
N LYS A 2 -8.72 -16.20 -2.79
CA LYS A 2 -7.62 -15.83 -1.89
C LYS A 2 -6.71 -14.83 -2.60
N ILE A 3 -6.09 -13.97 -1.80
CA ILE A 3 -5.00 -13.10 -2.20
C ILE A 3 -3.82 -13.38 -1.27
N VAL A 4 -2.63 -13.55 -1.84
CA VAL A 4 -1.40 -13.82 -1.08
C VAL A 4 -0.26 -13.00 -1.65
N SER A 5 0.77 -12.76 -0.85
CA SER A 5 1.97 -12.06 -1.26
C SER A 5 3.20 -12.86 -0.85
N GLN A 6 4.21 -12.85 -1.70
CA GLN A 6 5.57 -13.27 -1.34
C GLN A 6 6.41 -12.10 -0.82
N SER A 7 5.91 -10.87 -0.94
CA SER A 7 6.57 -9.64 -0.49
C SER A 7 6.44 -9.39 1.01
N PHE A 8 5.38 -9.92 1.65
CA PHE A 8 5.13 -9.81 3.08
C PHE A 8 4.13 -10.87 3.55
N THR A 9 4.08 -11.12 4.86
CA THR A 9 3.07 -11.98 5.49
C THR A 9 1.90 -11.16 6.03
N PRO A 10 0.67 -11.70 6.08
CA PRO A 10 -0.47 -11.01 6.71
C PRO A 10 -0.15 -10.59 8.15
N GLY A 11 -0.36 -9.30 8.47
CA GLY A 11 -0.03 -8.72 9.77
C GLY A 11 1.47 -8.50 10.02
N GLY A 12 2.33 -8.84 9.06
CA GLY A 12 3.77 -8.62 9.11
C GLY A 12 4.17 -7.20 8.70
N VAL A 13 5.45 -6.90 8.88
CA VAL A 13 6.04 -5.63 8.45
C VAL A 13 6.14 -5.57 6.92
N ILE A 14 5.75 -4.44 6.34
CA ILE A 14 5.98 -4.14 4.92
C ILE A 14 7.43 -3.69 4.75
N ALA A 15 8.20 -4.39 3.92
CA ALA A 15 9.59 -4.03 3.65
C ALA A 15 9.71 -2.65 2.99
N SER A 16 10.83 -1.95 3.21
CA SER A 16 11.05 -0.60 2.66
C SER A 16 10.94 -0.51 1.14
N ASP A 17 11.18 -1.61 0.43
CA ASP A 17 11.02 -1.66 -1.02
C ASP A 17 9.57 -1.41 -1.45
N PHE A 18 8.61 -1.72 -0.59
CA PHE A 18 7.16 -1.56 -0.83
C PHE A 18 6.53 -0.41 -0.02
N ALA A 19 7.34 0.38 0.67
CA ALA A 19 6.91 1.55 1.42
C ALA A 19 7.20 2.86 0.66
N MET A 20 6.45 3.92 0.95
CA MET A 20 6.73 5.26 0.42
C MET A 20 7.96 5.89 1.07
N GLY A 21 8.12 5.71 2.39
CA GLY A 21 9.17 6.32 3.20
C GLY A 21 9.99 5.30 3.99
N LYS A 22 11.21 5.68 4.35
CA LYS A 22 12.10 4.93 5.25
C LYS A 22 12.87 5.88 6.17
N PRO A 23 13.30 5.41 7.35
CA PRO A 23 14.25 6.15 8.19
C PRO A 23 15.58 6.40 7.45
N VAL A 24 16.14 7.59 7.62
CA VAL A 24 17.46 8.00 7.11
C VAL A 24 18.14 8.83 8.20
N GLY A 25 18.97 8.17 9.02
CA GLY A 25 19.53 8.78 10.23
C GLY A 25 18.41 9.21 11.19
N ASP A 26 18.45 10.46 11.64
CA ASP A 26 17.45 11.07 12.53
C ASP A 26 16.24 11.66 11.77
N SER A 27 16.09 11.35 10.48
CA SER A 27 15.03 11.86 9.61
C SER A 27 14.39 10.75 8.78
N PHE A 28 13.54 11.12 7.82
CA PHE A 28 12.85 10.23 6.89
C PHE A 28 13.14 10.65 5.45
N GLY A 29 13.25 9.67 4.57
CA GLY A 29 13.40 9.87 3.12
C GLY A 29 12.54 8.90 2.32
N PHE A 30 12.52 9.06 1.00
CA PHE A 30 11.79 8.15 0.12
C PHE A 30 12.40 6.74 0.13
N ALA A 31 11.53 5.74 0.05
CA ALA A 31 11.91 4.34 -0.08
C ALA A 31 11.57 3.82 -1.48
N GLY A 32 11.44 2.50 -1.64
CA GLY A 32 11.29 1.89 -2.97
C GLY A 32 9.97 2.28 -3.65
N ASN A 33 8.92 2.55 -2.86
CA ASN A 33 7.57 2.84 -3.34
C ASN A 33 7.12 1.88 -4.44
N ARG A 34 7.55 0.61 -4.36
CA ARG A 34 7.16 -0.43 -5.31
C ARG A 34 5.84 -1.04 -4.87
N ASN A 35 4.95 -1.41 -5.79
CA ASN A 35 3.83 -2.25 -5.36
C ASN A 35 4.38 -3.62 -4.93
N PRO A 36 3.83 -4.24 -3.89
CA PRO A 36 4.19 -5.61 -3.53
C PRO A 36 3.68 -6.59 -4.59
N GLN A 37 4.28 -7.77 -4.60
CA GLN A 37 3.78 -8.90 -5.38
C GLN A 37 2.45 -9.37 -4.79
N LEU A 38 1.48 -9.69 -5.65
CA LEU A 38 0.19 -10.25 -5.24
C LEU A 38 -0.21 -11.39 -6.18
N THR A 39 -0.62 -12.53 -5.62
CA THR A 39 -1.20 -13.65 -6.36
C THR A 39 -2.67 -13.82 -6.00
N PHE A 40 -3.51 -14.05 -7.02
CA PHE A 40 -4.93 -14.34 -6.87
C PHE A 40 -5.21 -15.80 -7.19
N SER A 41 -5.94 -16.49 -6.31
CA SER A 41 -6.34 -17.88 -6.52
C SER A 41 -7.78 -18.10 -6.08
N GLU A 42 -8.37 -19.24 -6.51
CA GLU A 42 -9.76 -19.58 -6.22
C GLU A 42 -10.75 -18.47 -6.63
N VAL A 43 -10.46 -17.78 -7.76
CA VAL A 43 -11.33 -16.76 -8.35
C VAL A 43 -12.61 -17.46 -8.83
N PRO A 44 -13.81 -16.97 -8.48
CA PRO A 44 -15.07 -17.57 -8.92
C PRO A 44 -15.16 -17.62 -10.44
N ALA A 45 -15.60 -18.74 -11.01
CA ALA A 45 -15.72 -18.91 -12.47
C ALA A 45 -16.67 -17.88 -13.13
N ALA A 46 -17.63 -17.33 -12.37
CA ALA A 46 -18.56 -16.30 -12.84
C ALA A 46 -17.98 -14.87 -12.77
N ALA A 47 -16.78 -14.67 -12.20
CA ALA A 47 -16.17 -13.35 -12.11
C ALA A 47 -15.87 -12.82 -13.52
N ARG A 48 -16.25 -11.56 -13.77
CA ARG A 48 -15.98 -10.87 -15.04
C ARG A 48 -14.76 -9.96 -14.98
N SER A 49 -14.44 -9.48 -13.79
CA SER A 49 -13.25 -8.70 -13.47
C SER A 49 -12.95 -8.82 -11.97
N LEU A 50 -11.76 -8.34 -11.58
CA LEU A 50 -11.33 -8.16 -10.21
C LEU A 50 -11.12 -6.67 -9.93
N VAL A 51 -11.22 -6.31 -8.65
CA VAL A 51 -10.95 -4.97 -8.14
C VAL A 51 -9.97 -5.12 -6.97
N LEU A 52 -8.96 -4.26 -6.90
CA LEU A 52 -7.95 -4.22 -5.84
C LEU A 52 -7.97 -2.86 -5.15
N LEU A 53 -8.14 -2.87 -3.82
CA LEU A 53 -7.99 -1.71 -2.95
C LEU A 53 -6.91 -2.00 -1.91
N CYS A 54 -5.99 -1.06 -1.74
CA CYS A 54 -5.11 -0.98 -0.58
C CYS A 54 -5.49 0.27 0.21
N VAL A 55 -6.05 0.06 1.40
CA VAL A 55 -6.57 1.13 2.27
C VAL A 55 -5.85 1.06 3.60
N ASP A 56 -5.33 2.20 4.04
CA ASP A 56 -4.84 2.41 5.40
C ASP A 56 -5.95 3.09 6.21
N PRO A 57 -6.61 2.39 7.14
CA PRO A 57 -7.65 2.97 8.00
C PRO A 57 -7.08 3.69 9.24
N ASP A 58 -5.75 3.67 9.43
CA ASP A 58 -5.06 4.20 10.62
C ASP A 58 -4.49 5.61 10.38
N VAL A 59 -4.88 6.28 9.29
CA VAL A 59 -4.31 7.59 8.94
C VAL A 59 -4.81 8.67 9.90
N PRO A 60 -3.89 9.48 10.49
CA PRO A 60 -4.21 10.68 11.25
C PRO A 60 -5.18 11.62 10.51
N THR A 61 -6.29 12.00 11.15
CA THR A 61 -7.29 12.91 10.54
C THR A 61 -6.92 14.39 10.61
N VAL A 62 -5.95 14.77 11.46
CA VAL A 62 -5.42 16.14 11.53
C VAL A 62 -4.08 16.17 10.80
N ALA A 63 -4.14 16.43 9.50
CA ALA A 63 -3.00 16.32 8.59
C ALA A 63 -1.82 17.25 8.97
N GLU A 64 -2.10 18.39 9.61
CA GLU A 64 -1.10 19.39 10.02
C GLU A 64 -0.12 18.88 11.09
N MET A 65 -0.44 17.75 11.74
CA MET A 65 0.44 17.11 12.72
C MET A 65 1.45 16.15 12.09
N VAL A 66 1.15 15.61 10.90
CA VAL A 66 1.95 14.57 10.26
C VAL A 66 3.31 15.12 9.81
N GLY A 67 4.40 14.45 10.19
CA GLY A 67 5.76 14.82 9.79
C GLY A 67 6.31 16.10 10.41
N LYS A 68 5.62 16.68 11.41
CA LYS A 68 6.07 17.89 12.09
C LYS A 68 7.08 17.57 13.19
N ALA A 69 8.24 18.21 13.14
CA ALA A 69 9.31 18.00 14.12
C ALA A 69 8.82 18.30 15.55
N GLY A 70 9.11 17.39 16.48
CA GLY A 70 8.71 17.50 17.89
C GLY A 70 7.20 17.33 18.14
N VAL A 71 6.44 16.84 17.16
CA VAL A 71 5.01 16.55 17.31
C VAL A 71 4.79 15.04 17.21
N GLU A 72 4.28 14.46 18.29
CA GLU A 72 3.75 13.11 18.30
C GLU A 72 2.25 13.14 18.03
N ILE A 73 1.75 12.16 17.27
CA ILE A 73 0.34 12.06 16.95
C ILE A 73 -0.37 11.33 18.11
N PRO A 74 -1.37 11.94 18.77
CA PRO A 74 -2.08 11.31 19.87
C PRO A 74 -2.71 9.98 19.42
N VAL A 75 -2.65 8.98 20.30
CA VAL A 75 -3.23 7.65 20.03
C VAL A 75 -4.75 7.73 19.84
N ASP A 76 -5.40 8.57 20.63
CA ASP A 76 -6.85 8.82 20.65
C ASP A 76 -7.35 9.76 19.54
N GLN A 77 -6.44 10.34 18.76
CA GLN A 77 -6.84 11.12 17.59
C GLN A 77 -7.65 10.23 16.63
N PRO A 78 -8.79 10.73 16.09
CA PRO A 78 -9.57 9.98 15.12
C PRO A 78 -8.72 9.57 13.91
N ARG A 79 -8.91 8.33 13.45
CA ARG A 79 -8.30 7.80 12.22
C ARG A 79 -9.29 7.85 11.06
N GLY A 80 -8.77 7.88 9.84
CA GLY A 80 -9.56 7.86 8.62
C GLY A 80 -8.91 7.01 7.54
N ASP A 81 -9.68 6.73 6.50
CA ASP A 81 -9.24 5.92 5.37
C ASP A 81 -8.35 6.73 4.43
N PHE A 82 -7.20 6.15 4.05
CA PHE A 82 -6.36 6.62 2.96
C PHE A 82 -6.15 5.50 1.94
N VAL A 83 -6.55 5.75 0.69
CA VAL A 83 -6.44 4.76 -0.38
C VAL A 83 -5.08 4.86 -1.05
N HIS A 84 -4.18 3.92 -0.75
CA HIS A 84 -2.84 3.83 -1.33
C HIS A 84 -2.82 3.32 -2.76
N TRP A 85 -3.76 2.43 -3.10
CA TRP A 85 -3.81 1.81 -4.43
C TRP A 85 -5.24 1.39 -4.76
N LEU A 86 -5.72 1.80 -5.93
CA LEU A 86 -6.99 1.37 -6.50
C LEU A 86 -6.76 0.90 -7.93
N MET A 87 -7.16 -0.33 -8.23
CA MET A 87 -7.23 -0.86 -9.59
C MET A 87 -8.61 -1.45 -9.82
N ILE A 88 -9.22 -1.07 -10.93
CA ILE A 88 -10.50 -1.61 -11.40
C ILE A 88 -10.28 -2.33 -12.73
N ASP A 89 -11.27 -3.13 -13.12
CA ASP A 89 -11.26 -3.87 -14.39
C ASP A 89 -10.03 -4.76 -14.60
N ILE A 90 -9.44 -5.27 -13.51
CA ILE A 90 -8.41 -6.31 -13.59
C ILE A 90 -9.07 -7.54 -14.23
N ALA A 91 -8.42 -8.15 -15.22
CA ALA A 91 -8.95 -9.32 -15.89
C ALA A 91 -9.27 -10.45 -14.90
N ALA A 92 -10.42 -11.12 -15.06
CA ALA A 92 -10.83 -12.21 -14.15
C ALA A 92 -9.88 -13.42 -14.16
N ASP A 93 -9.11 -13.57 -15.22
CA ASP A 93 -8.06 -14.58 -15.37
C ASP A 93 -6.68 -14.12 -14.87
N CYS A 94 -6.54 -12.87 -14.39
CA CYS A 94 -5.32 -12.40 -13.74
C CYS A 94 -5.00 -13.27 -12.52
N ARG A 95 -3.77 -13.78 -12.46
CA ARG A 95 -3.28 -14.60 -11.34
C ARG A 95 -2.16 -13.94 -10.57
N GLU A 96 -1.53 -12.92 -11.11
CA GLU A 96 -0.42 -12.26 -10.48
C GLU A 96 -0.30 -10.79 -10.90
N ILE A 97 0.04 -9.95 -9.93
CA ILE A 97 0.65 -8.64 -10.15
C ILE A 97 2.05 -8.72 -9.56
N ALA A 98 3.07 -8.63 -10.41
CA ALA A 98 4.46 -8.70 -9.97
C ALA A 98 4.82 -7.47 -9.14
N ALA A 99 5.76 -7.64 -8.21
CA ALA A 99 6.37 -6.51 -7.51
C ALA A 99 6.98 -5.54 -8.52
N GLY A 100 6.74 -4.23 -8.36
CA GLY A 100 7.25 -3.26 -9.32
C GLY A 100 6.32 -2.94 -10.50
N ALA A 101 5.39 -3.84 -10.84
CA ALA A 101 4.65 -3.78 -12.11
C ALA A 101 3.72 -2.56 -12.24
N CYS A 102 3.17 -2.09 -11.11
CA CYS A 102 2.30 -0.93 -11.03
C CYS A 102 2.98 0.24 -10.31
N SER A 103 4.03 -0.02 -9.52
CA SER A 103 4.91 1.01 -8.95
C SER A 103 6.36 0.63 -8.81
N ASP A 104 7.28 1.54 -9.20
CA ASP A 104 8.73 1.31 -9.20
C ASP A 104 9.51 2.60 -8.86
N GLY A 105 9.21 3.18 -7.70
CA GLY A 105 9.80 4.44 -7.26
C GLY A 105 8.76 5.53 -7.03
N VAL A 106 9.24 6.67 -6.52
CA VAL A 106 8.42 7.87 -6.28
C VAL A 106 8.51 8.78 -7.51
N THR A 107 7.37 9.10 -8.11
CA THR A 107 7.26 10.14 -9.13
C THR A 107 6.65 11.40 -8.53
N ALA A 108 7.13 12.57 -8.94
CA ALA A 108 6.51 13.81 -8.49
C ALA A 108 5.12 13.97 -9.14
N ARG A 109 4.10 14.32 -8.33
CA ARG A 109 2.72 14.65 -8.75
C ARG A 109 1.88 13.50 -9.31
N GLY A 110 2.29 12.28 -9.07
CA GLY A 110 1.53 11.09 -9.44
C GLY A 110 2.30 9.91 -8.95
N LYS A 111 1.75 8.72 -9.17
CA LYS A 111 2.59 7.54 -9.00
C LYS A 111 3.88 7.72 -9.80
#